data_AF-A0A975GS14-F1
#
_entry.id   AF-A0A975GS14-F1
#
_cell.length_a   1.000
_cell.length_b   1.000
_cell.length_c   1.000
_cell.angle_alpha   90.00
_cell.angle_beta   90.00
_cell.angle_gamma   90.00
#
_symmetry.space_group_name_H-M   'P 1'
#
loop_
_entity.id
_entity.type
_entity.pdbx_description
1 polymer ?
#
loop_
_entity_poly.entity_id
_entity_poly.type
_entity_poly.pdbx_seq_one_letter_code
_entity_poly.pdbx_strand_id
1 'polypeptide(L)'
;MSFIEIESDQIKLPPEVVRKLKGKKIQFVEFQNGFLMKPVSEALKGSGASSGVQNYQNFKYKDITGRIIDCAMRVHSALGPGFLEVIYQRALAIEFQREHLVFKREVEMPIYYPGHHESIGKRRVDFLVENVVFVELKAKSKLTNDHYAQTINYLEAHRVIEISLLFNFGEKSLKWKRFVKSKS
;
A
#
# COMPACT_ATOMS: atom_id res chain seq x y z
N MET A 1 3.58 -12.27 -15.52
CA MET A 1 2.63 -11.28 -14.97
C MET A 1 1.59 -12.06 -14.19
N SER A 2 1.54 -11.92 -12.88
CA SER A 2 0.47 -12.45 -12.04
C SER A 2 -0.55 -11.34 -11.81
N PHE A 3 -1.82 -11.69 -11.95
CA PHE A 3 -2.93 -10.78 -11.66
C PHE A 3 -3.57 -11.29 -10.39
N ILE A 4 -3.79 -10.39 -9.43
CA ILE A 4 -4.79 -10.66 -8.39
C ILE A 4 -6.05 -9.99 -8.91
N GLU A 5 -7.09 -10.76 -9.17
CA GLU A 5 -8.44 -10.23 -9.32
C GLU A 5 -9.11 -10.35 -7.95
N ILE A 6 -9.46 -9.21 -7.35
CA ILE A 6 -10.33 -9.20 -6.18
C ILE A 6 -11.67 -8.64 -6.68
N GLU A 7 -12.73 -9.39 -6.44
CA GLU A 7 -14.06 -8.88 -6.71
C GLU A 7 -14.36 -7.72 -5.74
N SER A 8 -14.93 -6.64 -6.26
CA SER A 8 -15.16 -5.40 -5.49
C SER A 8 -16.02 -5.59 -4.23
N ASP A 9 -16.86 -6.63 -4.23
CA ASP A 9 -17.73 -7.05 -3.13
C ASP A 9 -16.97 -7.70 -1.97
N GLN A 10 -15.79 -8.29 -2.22
CA GLN A 10 -14.89 -8.84 -1.22
C GLN A 10 -14.04 -7.77 -0.53
N ILE A 11 -14.10 -6.52 -1.01
CA ILE A 11 -13.36 -5.38 -0.46
C ILE A 11 -14.35 -4.55 0.36
N LYS A 12 -14.10 -4.37 1.67
CA LYS A 12 -14.94 -3.55 2.57
C LYS A 12 -14.81 -2.05 2.30
N LEU A 13 -15.10 -1.62 1.09
CA LEU A 13 -15.00 -0.24 0.64
C LEU A 13 -16.14 0.60 1.24
N PRO A 14 -15.92 1.92 1.39
CA PRO A 14 -17.02 2.86 1.61
C PRO A 14 -18.15 2.68 0.56
N PRO A 15 -19.45 2.77 0.92
CA PRO A 15 -20.60 2.41 0.06
C PRO A 15 -20.63 3.06 -1.33
N GLU A 16 -20.15 4.28 -1.44
CA GLU A 16 -20.06 5.07 -2.65
C GLU A 16 -18.93 4.62 -3.59
N VAL A 17 -17.84 4.10 -3.03
CA VAL A 17 -16.75 3.45 -3.77
C VAL A 17 -17.21 2.07 -4.23
N VAL A 18 -17.91 1.31 -3.36
CA VAL A 18 -18.61 0.08 -3.76
C VAL A 18 -19.55 0.37 -4.92
N ARG A 19 -20.34 1.44 -4.89
CA ARG A 19 -21.28 1.80 -5.98
C ARG A 19 -20.57 2.09 -7.31
N LYS A 20 -19.39 2.74 -7.29
CA LYS A 20 -18.58 3.01 -8.49
C LYS A 20 -17.88 1.76 -9.05
N LEU A 21 -17.61 0.79 -8.17
CA LEU A 21 -16.87 -0.44 -8.48
C LEU A 21 -17.79 -1.68 -8.56
N LYS A 22 -19.09 -1.55 -8.25
CA LYS A 22 -20.07 -2.63 -8.22
C LYS A 22 -20.13 -3.35 -9.57
N GLY A 23 -19.80 -4.63 -9.58
CA GLY A 23 -19.75 -5.45 -10.79
C GLY A 23 -18.52 -5.21 -11.68
N LYS A 24 -17.56 -4.39 -11.23
CA LYS A 24 -16.27 -4.22 -11.91
C LYS A 24 -15.24 -5.13 -11.25
N LYS A 25 -14.58 -5.96 -12.07
CA LYS A 25 -13.34 -6.59 -11.65
C LYS A 25 -12.29 -5.50 -11.42
N ILE A 26 -11.56 -5.59 -10.32
CA ILE A 26 -10.38 -4.76 -10.07
C ILE A 26 -9.17 -5.64 -10.35
N GLN A 27 -8.42 -5.30 -11.41
CA GLN A 27 -7.19 -6.01 -11.73
C GLN A 27 -6.03 -5.33 -11.03
N PHE A 28 -5.41 -6.07 -10.11
CA PHE A 28 -4.12 -5.72 -9.54
C PHE A 28 -3.04 -6.27 -10.44
N VAL A 29 -2.34 -5.38 -11.16
CA VAL A 29 -1.20 -5.78 -11.99
C VAL A 29 0.01 -5.93 -11.08
N GLU A 30 0.44 -7.17 -10.83
CA GLU A 30 1.65 -7.44 -10.06
C GLU A 30 2.88 -7.14 -10.91
N PHE A 31 3.66 -6.16 -10.47
CA PHE A 31 5.03 -5.98 -10.90
C PHE A 31 5.95 -6.65 -9.88
N GLN A 32 7.21 -6.90 -10.26
CA GLN A 32 8.20 -7.53 -9.38
C GLN A 32 8.33 -6.83 -8.01
N ASN A 33 7.90 -5.55 -7.91
CA ASN A 33 8.06 -4.67 -6.75
C ASN A 33 6.83 -3.74 -6.49
N GLY A 34 5.59 -4.20 -6.71
CA GLY A 34 4.39 -3.41 -6.36
C GLY A 34 3.14 -3.70 -7.18
N PHE A 35 2.03 -3.01 -6.86
CA PHE A 35 0.79 -3.05 -7.65
C PHE A 35 0.41 -1.67 -8.17
N LEU A 36 -0.16 -1.64 -9.37
CA LEU A 36 -0.91 -0.49 -9.89
C LEU A 36 -2.40 -0.85 -9.89
N MET A 37 -3.22 0.01 -9.28
CA MET A 37 -4.68 -0.09 -9.37
C MET A 37 -5.15 0.62 -10.64
N LYS A 38 -5.80 -0.12 -11.55
CA LYS A 38 -6.54 0.46 -12.68
C LYS A 38 -7.94 -0.17 -12.76
N PRO A 39 -8.99 0.60 -13.12
CA PRO A 39 -10.26 0.03 -13.54
C PRO A 39 -10.06 -0.90 -14.74
N VAL A 40 -10.70 -2.08 -14.76
CA VAL A 40 -10.54 -3.09 -15.85
C VAL A 40 -10.84 -2.54 -17.25
N SER A 41 -11.67 -1.52 -17.38
CA SER A 41 -11.94 -0.84 -18.65
C SER A 41 -10.74 -0.12 -19.27
N GLU A 42 -9.71 0.20 -18.48
CA GLU A 42 -8.49 0.88 -18.92
C GLU A 42 -7.29 -0.06 -19.10
N ALA A 43 -7.38 -1.30 -18.59
CA ALA A 43 -6.29 -2.26 -18.62
C ALA A 43 -6.02 -2.85 -20.02
N LEU A 44 -6.93 -2.68 -20.98
CA LEU A 44 -6.86 -3.35 -22.29
C LEU A 44 -6.79 -2.41 -23.51
N LYS A 45 -6.65 -1.09 -23.35
CA LYS A 45 -6.45 -0.16 -24.49
C LYS A 45 -4.97 0.05 -24.89
N GLY A 46 -4.17 -1.00 -24.73
CA GLY A 46 -2.75 -1.01 -25.09
C GLY A 46 -2.33 -2.32 -25.76
N SER A 47 -3.19 -2.88 -26.63
CA SER A 47 -2.81 -4.00 -27.50
C SER A 47 -1.97 -3.47 -28.67
N GLY A 48 -0.68 -3.30 -28.40
CA GLY A 48 0.36 -3.10 -29.42
C GLY A 48 1.58 -3.89 -28.98
N ALA A 49 1.78 -5.06 -29.59
CA ALA A 49 2.94 -5.91 -29.35
C ALA A 49 4.23 -5.19 -29.79
N SER A 50 4.99 -4.66 -28.84
CA SER A 50 6.46 -4.57 -28.84
C SER A 50 6.92 -3.77 -27.62
N SER A 51 8.00 -4.23 -27.00
CA SER A 51 8.69 -3.65 -25.82
C SER A 51 7.99 -3.82 -24.45
N GLY A 52 8.08 -5.03 -23.91
CA GLY A 52 7.87 -5.34 -22.48
C GLY A 52 8.91 -4.71 -21.52
N VAL A 53 9.43 -3.54 -21.87
CA VAL A 53 10.34 -2.70 -21.06
C VAL A 53 9.95 -1.23 -21.27
N GLN A 54 8.69 -0.87 -21.02
CA GLN A 54 8.34 0.54 -20.88
C GLN A 54 8.51 0.99 -19.42
N ASN A 55 9.68 1.61 -19.18
CA ASN A 55 9.99 2.62 -18.18
C ASN A 55 9.71 2.32 -16.68
N TYR A 56 10.64 1.58 -16.06
CA TYR A 56 10.86 1.56 -14.60
C TYR A 56 11.27 2.92 -14.00
N GLN A 57 11.38 3.99 -14.80
CA GLN A 57 12.04 5.23 -14.44
C GLN A 57 11.12 6.34 -13.91
N ASN A 58 9.82 6.12 -13.71
CA ASN A 58 8.96 7.23 -13.29
C ASN A 58 7.77 6.86 -12.38
N PHE A 59 8.03 6.13 -11.28
CA PHE A 59 7.02 5.97 -10.23
C PHE A 59 7.08 7.15 -9.26
N LYS A 60 5.93 7.75 -8.95
CA LYS A 60 5.82 8.82 -7.95
C LYS A 60 6.46 8.39 -6.64
N TYR A 61 7.37 9.18 -6.06
CA TYR A 61 8.10 8.86 -4.83
C TYR A 61 8.89 7.53 -4.86
N LYS A 62 9.36 7.08 -6.03
CA LYS A 62 10.16 5.86 -6.19
C LYS A 62 11.32 5.80 -5.19
N ASP A 63 12.10 6.87 -5.11
CA ASP A 63 13.31 6.90 -4.26
C ASP A 63 12.97 6.77 -2.78
N ILE A 64 11.92 7.48 -2.32
CA ILE A 64 11.44 7.40 -0.93
C ILE A 64 10.96 5.98 -0.62
N THR A 65 10.12 5.40 -1.47
CA THR A 65 9.63 4.04 -1.25
C THR A 65 10.71 2.98 -1.33
N GLY A 66 11.72 3.15 -2.20
CA GLY A 66 12.87 2.26 -2.30
C GLY A 66 13.64 2.24 -0.98
N ARG A 67 13.98 3.41 -0.45
CA ARG A 67 14.64 3.55 0.85
C ARG A 67 13.83 2.93 2.00
N ILE A 68 12.50 3.10 2.00
CA ILE A 68 11.62 2.46 2.99
C ILE A 68 11.68 0.92 2.88
N ILE A 69 11.64 0.39 1.65
CA ILE A 69 11.72 -1.06 1.41
C ILE A 69 13.09 -1.59 1.85
N ASP A 70 14.18 -0.90 1.54
CA ASP A 70 15.53 -1.29 1.94
C ASP A 70 15.66 -1.33 3.47
N CYS A 71 15.10 -0.35 4.18
CA CYS A 71 14.99 -0.38 5.65
C CYS A 71 14.26 -1.65 6.13
N ALA A 72 13.09 -1.94 5.56
CA ALA A 72 12.30 -3.11 5.95
C ALA A 72 13.01 -4.43 5.64
N MET A 73 13.74 -4.51 4.52
CA MET A 73 14.57 -5.66 4.17
C MET A 73 15.69 -5.88 5.18
N ARG A 74 16.37 -4.81 5.64
CA ARG A 74 17.39 -4.91 6.69
C ARG A 74 16.81 -5.36 8.02
N VAL A 75 15.64 -4.83 8.42
CA VAL A 75 14.92 -5.27 9.63
C VAL A 75 14.58 -6.75 9.56
N HIS A 76 13.95 -7.21 8.47
CA HIS A 76 13.58 -8.62 8.31
C HIS A 76 14.82 -9.53 8.26
N SER A 77 15.90 -9.10 7.60
CA SER A 77 17.15 -9.85 7.55
C SER A 77 17.80 -10.00 8.93
N ALA A 78 17.70 -8.97 9.77
CA ALA A 78 18.29 -8.98 11.12
C ALA A 78 17.46 -9.76 12.14
N LEU A 79 16.12 -9.68 12.07
CA LEU A 79 15.23 -10.25 13.09
C LEU A 79 14.59 -11.58 12.67
N GLY A 80 14.44 -11.84 11.38
CA GLY A 80 13.62 -12.92 10.86
C GLY A 80 12.14 -12.81 11.28
N PRO A 81 11.31 -13.80 10.94
CA PRO A 81 9.92 -13.90 11.42
C PRO A 81 9.85 -14.39 12.88
N GLY A 82 8.72 -14.13 13.56
CA GLY A 82 8.42 -14.67 14.90
C GLY A 82 8.13 -13.62 15.97
N PHE A 83 8.52 -12.37 15.74
CA PHE A 83 8.21 -11.27 16.67
C PHE A 83 6.82 -10.67 16.44
N LEU A 84 6.32 -9.95 17.44
CA LEU A 84 5.10 -9.15 17.34
C LEU A 84 5.32 -7.94 16.42
N GLU A 85 4.25 -7.47 15.78
CA GLU A 85 4.22 -6.31 14.86
C GLU A 85 4.94 -5.08 15.44
N VAL A 86 4.73 -4.79 16.74
CA VAL A 86 5.35 -3.66 17.45
C VAL A 86 6.88 -3.72 17.47
N ILE A 87 7.48 -4.91 17.44
CA ILE A 87 8.94 -5.07 17.43
C ILE A 87 9.49 -4.64 16.07
N TYR A 88 8.87 -5.09 14.98
CA TYR A 88 9.25 -4.64 13.64
C TYR A 88 9.00 -3.14 13.45
N GLN A 89 7.91 -2.60 14.00
CA GLN A 89 7.65 -1.16 13.97
C GLN A 89 8.80 -0.39 14.66
N ARG A 90 9.23 -0.80 15.85
CA ARG A 90 10.35 -0.16 16.56
C ARG A 90 11.67 -0.30 15.80
N ALA A 91 11.96 -1.47 15.24
CA ALA A 91 13.16 -1.70 14.45
C ALA A 91 13.18 -0.85 13.16
N LEU A 92 12.03 -0.73 12.48
CA LEU A 92 11.91 0.06 11.27
C LEU A 92 12.11 1.56 11.53
N ALA A 93 11.65 2.06 12.69
CA ALA A 93 11.92 3.42 13.10
C ALA A 93 13.43 3.71 13.26
N ILE A 94 14.20 2.74 13.78
CA ILE A 94 15.67 2.86 13.88
C ILE A 94 16.30 2.94 12.49
N GLU A 95 15.87 2.08 11.56
CA GLU A 95 16.37 2.11 10.18
C GLU A 95 16.00 3.40 9.45
N PHE A 96 14.78 3.93 9.64
CA PHE A 96 14.41 5.24 9.09
C PHE A 96 15.27 6.38 9.64
N GLN A 97 15.63 6.36 10.93
CA GLN A 97 16.56 7.34 11.50
C GLN A 97 17.95 7.24 10.89
N ARG A 98 18.47 6.02 10.71
CA ARG A 98 19.78 5.77 10.08
C ARG A 98 19.83 6.22 8.63
N GLU A 99 18.73 6.04 7.91
CA GLU A 99 18.60 6.53 6.53
C GLU A 99 18.30 8.03 6.45
N HIS A 100 18.13 8.75 7.57
CA HIS A 100 17.71 10.15 7.57
C HIS A 100 16.37 10.39 6.84
N LEU A 101 15.43 9.47 6.97
CA LEU A 101 14.05 9.67 6.54
C LEU A 101 13.27 10.47 7.61
N VAL A 102 12.50 11.46 7.19
CA VAL A 102 11.54 12.13 8.07
C VAL A 102 10.32 11.24 8.23
N PHE A 103 9.95 10.88 9.46
CA PHE A 103 8.77 10.07 9.70
C PHE A 103 8.04 10.44 11.00
N LYS A 104 6.76 10.10 11.03
CA LYS A 104 5.91 10.10 12.23
C LYS A 104 5.39 8.69 12.46
N ARG A 105 5.35 8.28 13.73
CA ARG A 105 4.80 6.98 14.16
C ARG A 105 3.36 7.12 14.59
N GLU A 106 2.58 6.06 14.39
CA GLU A 106 1.25 5.88 14.95
C GLU A 106 0.33 7.09 14.68
N VAL A 107 0.33 7.57 13.44
CA VAL A 107 -0.35 8.82 13.08
C VAL A 107 -1.84 8.58 12.95
N GLU A 108 -2.64 9.28 13.76
CA GLU A 108 -4.09 9.34 13.58
C GLU A 108 -4.44 10.26 12.41
N MET A 109 -5.10 9.70 11.41
CA MET A 109 -5.57 10.41 10.23
C MET A 109 -7.10 10.47 10.23
N PRO A 110 -7.70 11.64 9.98
CA PRO A 110 -9.13 11.76 9.83
C PRO A 110 -9.62 11.00 8.59
N ILE A 111 -10.72 10.29 8.75
CA ILE A 111 -11.47 9.67 7.66
C ILE A 111 -12.59 10.63 7.28
N TYR A 112 -12.77 10.85 5.98
CA TYR A 112 -13.85 11.66 5.43
C TYR A 112 -14.77 10.78 4.61
N TYR A 113 -16.07 11.02 4.73
CA TYR A 113 -17.02 10.50 3.76
C TYR A 113 -16.95 11.36 2.48
N PRO A 114 -16.98 10.77 1.27
CA PRO A 114 -16.92 11.55 0.04
C PRO A 114 -18.05 12.56 -0.08
N GLY A 115 -17.71 13.78 -0.51
CA GLY A 115 -18.63 14.91 -0.55
C GLY A 115 -18.93 15.54 0.82
N HIS A 116 -18.39 14.98 1.91
CA HIS A 116 -18.55 15.52 3.26
C HIS A 116 -17.25 16.16 3.75
N HIS A 117 -17.36 17.32 4.39
CA HIS A 117 -16.21 18.12 4.82
C HIS A 117 -15.74 17.76 6.23
N GLU A 118 -16.62 17.22 7.07
CA GLU A 118 -16.29 16.81 8.43
C GLU A 118 -15.74 15.38 8.47
N SER A 119 -14.89 15.12 9.46
CA SER A 119 -14.35 13.79 9.67
C SER A 119 -15.39 12.91 10.37
N ILE A 120 -15.55 11.68 9.87
CA ILE A 120 -16.48 10.69 10.43
C ILE A 120 -15.79 9.67 11.36
N GLY A 121 -14.51 9.88 11.65
CA GLY A 121 -13.70 8.97 12.45
C GLY A 121 -12.22 9.08 12.13
N LYS A 122 -11.41 8.25 12.78
CA LYS A 122 -9.96 8.25 12.63
C LYS A 122 -9.42 6.86 12.31
N ARG A 123 -8.33 6.82 11.56
CA ARG A 123 -7.50 5.63 11.39
C ARG A 123 -6.09 5.94 11.82
N ARG A 124 -5.48 5.04 12.58
CA ARG A 124 -4.07 5.12 12.95
C ARG A 124 -3.20 4.31 11.99
N VAL A 125 -2.32 4.96 11.24
CA VAL A 125 -1.31 4.29 10.40
C VAL A 125 -0.02 4.08 11.19
N ASP A 126 0.73 3.01 10.92
CA ASP A 126 2.00 2.75 11.62
C ASP A 126 3.02 3.87 11.38
N PHE A 127 3.18 4.30 10.13
CA PHE A 127 4.00 5.46 9.81
C PHE A 127 3.43 6.34 8.71
N LEU A 128 3.75 7.63 8.82
CA LEU A 128 3.76 8.58 7.71
C LEU A 128 5.21 9.00 7.45
N VAL A 129 5.74 8.68 6.28
CA VAL A 129 7.13 8.92 5.89
C VAL A 129 7.18 10.02 4.82
N GLU A 130 8.08 10.98 5.00
CA GLU A 130 8.30 12.18 4.17
C GLU A 130 7.01 12.99 3.91
N ASN A 131 6.00 12.83 4.77
CA ASN A 131 4.65 13.37 4.60
C ASN A 131 3.96 12.95 3.28
N VAL A 132 4.41 11.86 2.64
CA VAL A 132 3.92 11.46 1.31
C VAL A 132 3.62 9.96 1.15
N VAL A 133 4.14 9.11 2.02
CA VAL A 133 3.96 7.65 1.97
C VAL A 133 3.45 7.14 3.31
N PHE A 134 2.33 6.43 3.29
CA PHE A 134 1.92 5.61 4.43
C PHE A 134 2.69 4.30 4.44
N VAL A 135 3.05 3.84 5.63
CA VAL A 135 3.61 2.50 5.84
C VAL A 135 2.78 1.80 6.89
N GLU A 136 2.34 0.59 6.58
CA GLU A 136 1.58 -0.30 7.45
C GLU A 136 2.31 -1.64 7.57
N LEU A 137 2.40 -2.16 8.79
CA LEU A 137 3.12 -3.39 9.07
C LEU A 137 2.13 -4.49 9.46
N LYS A 138 2.50 -5.72 9.13
CA LYS A 138 1.85 -6.95 9.57
C LYS A 138 2.93 -7.94 9.98
N ALA A 139 2.60 -8.82 10.90
CA ALA A 139 3.43 -9.96 11.30
C ALA A 139 2.57 -11.23 11.31
N LYS A 140 2.19 -11.70 10.12
CA LYS A 140 1.27 -12.83 9.92
C LYS A 140 1.93 -13.90 9.05
N SER A 141 1.51 -15.15 9.21
CA SER A 141 1.95 -16.26 8.36
C SER A 141 1.56 -16.08 6.89
N LYS A 142 0.52 -15.28 6.61
CA LYS A 142 0.09 -14.88 5.27
C LYS A 142 -0.76 -13.62 5.32
N LEU A 143 -0.64 -12.76 4.30
CA LEU A 143 -1.60 -11.68 4.06
C LEU A 143 -2.87 -12.21 3.38
N THR A 144 -4.03 -11.76 3.84
CA THR A 144 -5.34 -12.05 3.26
C THR A 144 -5.85 -10.88 2.44
N ASN A 145 -6.91 -11.13 1.65
CA ASN A 145 -7.58 -10.08 0.88
C ASN A 145 -8.11 -8.94 1.76
N ASP A 146 -8.52 -9.25 3.00
CA ASP A 146 -8.98 -8.24 3.97
C ASP A 146 -7.88 -7.22 4.30
N HIS A 147 -6.62 -7.64 4.43
CA HIS A 147 -5.51 -6.72 4.72
C HIS A 147 -5.26 -5.77 3.54
N TYR A 148 -5.33 -6.28 2.32
CA TYR A 148 -5.19 -5.47 1.11
C TYR A 148 -6.36 -4.49 1.00
N ALA A 149 -7.58 -4.98 1.15
CA ALA A 149 -8.80 -4.18 1.12
C ALA A 149 -8.75 -3.05 2.13
N GLN A 150 -8.38 -3.36 3.38
CA GLN A 150 -8.23 -2.37 4.44
C GLN A 150 -7.25 -1.26 4.05
N THR A 151 -6.06 -1.63 3.55
CA THR A 151 -5.03 -0.66 3.14
C THR A 151 -5.53 0.25 2.02
N ILE A 152 -6.22 -0.33 1.03
CA ILE A 152 -6.80 0.39 -0.11
C ILE A 152 -7.87 1.39 0.36
N ASN A 153 -8.82 0.94 1.18
CA ASN A 153 -9.93 1.78 1.64
C ASN A 153 -9.43 3.03 2.35
N TYR A 154 -8.40 2.89 3.18
CA TYR A 154 -7.82 4.02 3.89
C TYR A 154 -7.05 4.96 2.97
N LEU A 155 -6.31 4.42 2.00
CA LEU A 155 -5.62 5.23 1.01
C LEU A 155 -6.63 6.03 0.15
N GLU A 156 -7.74 5.41 -0.25
CA GLU A 156 -8.79 6.06 -1.03
C GLU A 156 -9.56 7.13 -0.23
N ALA A 157 -9.86 6.87 1.04
CA ALA A 157 -10.53 7.83 1.92
C ALA A 157 -9.64 9.05 2.25
N HIS A 158 -8.33 8.93 2.11
CA HIS A 158 -7.40 9.99 2.42
C HIS A 158 -7.27 11.00 1.27
N ARG A 159 -7.27 12.31 1.57
CA ARG A 159 -7.31 13.38 0.55
C ARG A 159 -5.97 13.69 -0.11
N VAL A 160 -4.87 13.64 0.65
CA VAL A 160 -3.55 14.14 0.22
C VAL A 160 -2.59 13.00 -0.15
N ILE A 161 -2.43 12.02 0.74
CA ILE A 161 -1.57 10.86 0.53
C ILE A 161 -2.13 9.94 -0.55
N GLU A 162 -1.27 9.57 -1.49
CA GLU A 162 -1.63 8.73 -2.66
C GLU A 162 -0.86 7.41 -2.68
N ILE A 163 0.10 7.19 -1.78
CA ILE A 163 0.94 5.99 -1.77
C ILE A 163 0.95 5.35 -0.39
N SER A 164 0.77 4.02 -0.36
CA SER A 164 0.91 3.20 0.85
C SER A 164 1.77 1.97 0.59
N LEU A 165 2.59 1.60 1.56
CA LEU A 165 3.36 0.35 1.59
C LEU A 165 2.83 -0.54 2.71
N LEU A 166 2.42 -1.76 2.38
CA LEU A 166 2.05 -2.78 3.34
C LEU A 166 3.16 -3.83 3.42
N PHE A 167 3.76 -4.01 4.58
CA PHE A 167 4.77 -5.03 4.84
C PHE A 167 4.18 -6.19 5.64
N ASN A 168 4.62 -7.41 5.36
CA ASN A 168 4.41 -8.58 6.19
C ASN A 168 5.74 -9.22 6.58
N PHE A 169 6.07 -9.10 7.86
CA PHE A 169 7.29 -9.64 8.46
C PHE A 169 7.12 -11.09 8.98
N GLY A 170 5.91 -11.64 8.97
CA GLY A 170 5.62 -12.96 9.56
C GLY A 170 5.95 -14.16 8.69
N GLU A 171 6.43 -13.95 7.46
CA GLU A 171 6.81 -15.00 6.50
C GLU A 171 8.33 -15.23 6.47
N LYS A 172 8.76 -16.38 5.90
CA LYS A 172 10.18 -16.74 5.73
C LYS A 172 11.01 -15.68 5.00
N SER A 173 10.36 -14.88 4.17
CA SER A 173 10.93 -13.75 3.44
C SER A 173 10.01 -12.56 3.64
N LEU A 174 10.54 -11.34 3.74
CA LEU A 174 9.71 -10.14 3.77
C LEU A 174 8.78 -10.12 2.56
N LYS A 175 7.48 -10.07 2.81
CA LYS A 175 6.50 -9.75 1.76
C LYS A 175 6.11 -8.31 1.91
N TRP A 176 5.94 -7.62 0.80
CA TRP A 176 5.49 -6.25 0.83
C TRP A 176 4.76 -5.90 -0.45
N LYS A 177 3.79 -5.00 -0.34
CA LYS A 177 2.99 -4.52 -1.44
C LYS A 177 2.93 -3.00 -1.43
N ARG A 178 3.00 -2.41 -2.62
CA ARG A 178 2.83 -0.98 -2.84
C ARG A 178 1.46 -0.72 -3.45
N PHE A 179 0.74 0.22 -2.86
CA PHE A 179 -0.54 0.72 -3.34
C PHE A 179 -0.38 2.16 -3.81
N VAL A 180 -1.04 2.48 -4.92
CA VAL A 180 -1.09 3.80 -5.51
C VAL A 180 -2.54 4.15 -5.74
N LYS A 181 -2.98 5.27 -5.17
CA LYS A 181 -4.31 5.83 -5.36
C LYS A 181 -4.50 6.16 -6.85
N SER A 182 -5.61 5.71 -7.44
CA SER A 182 -5.92 6.09 -8.81
C SER A 182 -6.30 7.56 -8.83
N LYS A 183 -5.74 8.34 -9.75
CA LYS A 183 -6.30 9.67 -10.03
C LYS A 183 -7.74 9.48 -10.51
N SER A 184 -8.65 10.23 -9.91
CA SER A 184 -10.03 10.37 -10.38
C SER A 184 -10.10 11.35 -11.55
#